data_AF-A0AAW9RVP9-F1
#
_entry.id   AF-A0AAW9RVP9-F1
#
_cell.length_a   1.000
_cell.length_b   1.000
_cell.length_c   1.000
_cell.angle_alpha   90.00
_cell.angle_beta   90.00
_cell.angle_gamma   90.00
#
_symmetry.space_group_name_H-M   'P 1'
#
loop_
_entity.id
_entity.type
_entity.pdbx_description
1 polymer ?
#
loop_
_entity_poly.entity_id
_entity_poly.type
_entity_poly.pdbx_seq_one_letter_code
_entity_poly.pdbx_strand_id
1 'polypeptide(L)' 'MTDTAAGDSVRILRDMQRLADELCGSADPLMRGQAEFLKGRIAALASIAGADLSQDEGGQQ' A
#
# COMPACT_ATOMS: atom_id res chain seq x y z
N MET A 1 1.39 20.94 14.35
CA MET A 1 1.50 21.16 12.89
C MET A 1 2.17 19.99 12.15
N THR A 2 2.52 18.88 12.85
CA THR A 2 3.17 17.68 12.28
C THR A 2 2.20 16.55 11.90
N ASP A 3 0.96 16.60 12.40
CA ASP A 3 -0.03 15.53 12.25
C ASP A 3 -0.54 15.38 10.81
N THR A 4 -0.60 16.49 10.06
CA THR A 4 -1.12 16.52 8.68
C THR A 4 -0.20 15.80 7.70
N ALA A 5 1.13 15.97 7.82
CA ALA A 5 2.08 15.34 6.90
C ALA A 5 2.20 13.82 7.11
N ALA A 6 2.08 13.36 8.35
CA ALA A 6 2.05 11.93 8.67
C ALA A 6 0.78 11.28 8.13
N GLY A 7 -0.39 11.90 8.35
CA GLY A 7 -1.67 11.45 7.80
C GLY A 7 -1.69 11.39 6.27
N ASP A 8 -1.14 12.41 5.60
CA ASP A 8 -1.03 12.44 4.13
C ASP A 8 -0.13 11.31 3.60
N SER A 9 0.98 11.03 4.28
CA SER A 9 1.90 9.95 3.92
C SER A 9 1.23 8.58 4.03
N VAL A 10 0.46 8.34 5.09
CA VAL A 10 -0.29 7.08 5.27
C VAL A 10 -1.36 6.91 4.19
N ARG A 11 -2.06 8.00 3.81
CA ARG A 11 -3.04 7.95 2.72
C ARG A 11 -2.38 7.56 1.39
N ILE A 12 -1.24 8.17 1.05
CA ILE A 12 -0.48 7.83 -0.16
C ILE A 12 -0.07 6.35 -0.14
N LEU A 13 0.42 5.84 1.00
CA LEU A 13 0.78 4.43 1.12
C LEU A 13 -0.41 3.49 0.91
N ARG A 14 -1.62 3.87 1.35
CA ARG A 14 -2.86 3.12 1.07
C ARG A 14 -3.23 3.12 -0.42
N ASP A 15 -3.14 4.28 -1.07
CA ASP A 15 -3.41 4.36 -2.52
C ASP A 15 -2.40 3.53 -3.33
N MET A 16 -1.12 3.54 -2.92
CA MET A 16 -0.09 2.70 -3.52
C MET A 16 -0.35 1.21 -3.27
N GLN A 17 -0.86 0.83 -2.09
CA GLN A 17 -1.23 -0.56 -1.78
C GLN A 17 -2.32 -1.05 -2.72
N ARG A 18 -3.38 -0.24 -2.90
CA ARG A 18 -4.47 -0.56 -3.85
C ARG A 18 -3.95 -0.74 -5.27
N LEU A 19 -3.10 0.16 -5.75
CA LEU A 19 -2.49 0.05 -7.08
C LEU A 19 -1.63 -1.23 -7.21
N ALA A 20 -0.87 -1.58 -6.17
CA ALA A 20 -0.08 -2.81 -6.18
C ALA A 20 -0.98 -4.05 -6.24
N ASP A 21 -2.11 -4.07 -5.52
CA ASP A 21 -3.07 -5.17 -5.58
C ASP A 21 -3.74 -5.28 -6.97
N GLU A 22 -4.06 -4.16 -7.62
CA GLU A 22 -4.54 -4.13 -9.01
C GLU A 22 -3.49 -4.71 -9.98
N LEU A 23 -2.22 -4.36 -9.81
CA LEU A 23 -1.12 -4.87 -10.64
C LEU A 23 -0.83 -6.36 -10.40
N CYS A 24 -1.01 -6.87 -9.17
CA CYS A 24 -0.91 -8.31 -8.88
C CYS A 24 -1.95 -9.13 -9.66
N GLY A 25 -3.11 -8.54 -9.95
CA GLY A 25 -4.14 -9.15 -10.80
C GLY A 25 -3.77 -9.27 -12.28
N SER A 26 -2.67 -8.66 -12.72
CA SER A 26 -2.22 -8.72 -14.12
C SER A 26 -1.80 -10.13 -14.56
N ALA A 27 -2.12 -10.45 -15.82
CA ALA A 27 -1.65 -11.66 -16.49
C ALA A 27 -0.15 -11.58 -16.87
N ASP A 28 0.43 -10.38 -16.91
CA ASP A 28 1.85 -10.17 -17.19
C ASP A 28 2.71 -10.54 -15.96
N PRO A 29 3.59 -11.55 -16.06
CA PRO A 29 4.47 -11.95 -14.96
C PRO A 29 5.41 -10.84 -14.48
N LEU A 30 5.83 -9.94 -15.38
CA LEU A 30 6.70 -8.82 -15.00
C LEU A 30 5.93 -7.86 -14.09
N MET A 31 4.71 -7.48 -14.48
CA MET A 31 3.85 -6.59 -13.68
C MET A 31 3.54 -7.21 -12.32
N ARG A 32 3.25 -8.51 -12.27
CA ARG A 32 3.05 -9.23 -11.01
C ARG A 32 4.29 -9.19 -10.10
N GLY A 33 5.48 -9.44 -10.66
CA GLY A 33 6.72 -9.38 -9.89
C GLY A 33 7.01 -7.97 -9.35
N GLN A 34 6.73 -6.93 -10.14
CA GLN A 34 6.86 -5.54 -9.68
C GLN A 34 5.85 -5.20 -8.57
N ALA A 35 4.61 -5.70 -8.70
CA ALA A 35 3.56 -5.50 -7.71
C ALA A 35 3.92 -6.12 -6.35
N GLU A 36 4.38 -7.38 -6.32
CA GLU A 36 4.84 -8.03 -5.09
C GLU A 36 6.02 -7.29 -4.43
N PHE A 37 6.98 -6.83 -5.23
CA PHE A 37 8.09 -6.02 -4.73
C PHE A 37 7.62 -4.69 -4.14
N LEU A 38 6.65 -4.04 -4.79
CA LEU A 38 6.07 -2.79 -4.33
C LEU A 38 5.32 -2.96 -3.00
N LYS A 39 4.53 -4.04 -2.85
CA LYS A 39 3.81 -4.38 -1.60
C LYS A 39 4.77 -4.50 -0.42
N GLY A 40 5.90 -5.18 -0.59
CA GLY A 40 6.92 -5.29 0.46
C GLY A 40 7.48 -3.93 0.90
N ARG A 41 7.70 -3.01 -0.04
CA ARG A 41 8.18 -1.65 0.26
C ARG A 41 7.14 -0.79 0.96
N ILE A 42 5.88 -0.89 0.55
CA ILE A 42 4.77 -0.18 1.18
C ILE A 42 4.61 -0.63 2.63
N ALA A 43 4.65 -1.95 2.89
CA ALA A 43 4.59 -2.49 4.24
C ALA A 43 5.72 -1.96 5.15
N ALA A 44 6.96 -1.91 4.62
CA ALA A 44 8.09 -1.35 5.37
C ALA A 44 7.92 0.14 5.68
N LEU A 45 7.49 0.95 4.70
CA LEU A 45 7.26 2.38 4.87
C LEU A 45 6.11 2.67 5.84
N ALA A 46 5.03 1.89 5.78
CA ALA A 46 3.91 2.01 6.70
C ALA A 46 4.33 1.71 8.13
N SER A 47 5.13 0.64 8.34
CA SER A 47 5.68 0.32 9.67
C SER A 47 6.54 1.47 10.21
N ILE A 48 7.39 2.10 9.38
CA ILE A 48 8.19 3.28 9.77
C ILE A 48 7.28 4.46 10.14
N ALA A 49 6.18 4.65 9.41
CA ALA A 49 5.20 5.69 9.68
C ALA A 49 4.30 5.37 10.90
N GLY A 50 4.45 4.21 11.53
CA GLY A 50 3.58 3.75 12.63
C GLY A 50 2.17 3.39 12.18
N ALA A 51 1.96 3.12 10.90
CA ALA A 51 0.68 2.79 10.31
C ALA A 51 0.50 1.28 10.15
N ASP A 52 -0.68 0.79 10.52
CA ASP A 52 -1.14 -0.56 10.20
C ASP A 52 -2.02 -0.51 8.94
N LEU A 53 -1.54 -1.15 7.87
CA LEU A 53 -2.26 -1.25 6.59
C LEU A 53 -3.05 -2.56 6.45
N SER A 54 -2.96 -3.48 7.41
CA SER A 54 -3.66 -4.77 7.36
C SER A 54 -5.18 -4.65 7.58
N GLN A 55 -5.64 -3.48 8.06
CA GLN A 55 -7.04 -3.28 8.47
C GLN A 55 -7.99 -2.86 7.33
N ASP A 56 -7.52 -2.73 6.08
CA ASP A 56 -8.35 -2.27 4.95
C ASP A 56 -9.04 -3.41 4.17
N GLU A 57 -8.94 -4.67 4.62
CA GLU A 57 -9.60 -5.83 3.97
C GLU A 57 -11.13 -5.88 4.21
N GLY A 58 -11.74 -4.89 4.88
CA GLY A 58 -13.10 -4.95 5.42
C GLY A 58 -14.15 -4.00 4.82
N GLY A 59 -14.12 -3.72 3.52
CA GLY A 59 -14.95 -2.68 2.89
C GLY A 59 -15.72 -3.09 1.64
N GLN A 60 -16.31 -4.29 1.58
CA GLN A 60 -17.43 -4.59 0.68
C GLN A 60 -18.64 -5.00 1.52
N GLN A 61 -19.53 -4.04 1.79
CA GLN A 61 -20.94 -4.26 2.13
C GLN A 61 -21.78 -3.47 1.12
#